data_AF-A0A819D3N6-F1
#
_entry.id   AF-A0A819D3N6-F1
#
_cell.length_a   1.000
_cell.length_b   1.000
_cell.length_c   1.000
_cell.angle_alpha   90.00
_cell.angle_beta   90.00
_cell.angle_gamma   90.00
#
_symmetry.space_group_name_H-M   'P 1'
#
loop_
_entity.id
_entity.type
_entity.pdbx_description
1 polymer ?
#
loop_
_entity_poly.entity_id
_entity_poly.type
_entity_poly.pdbx_seq_one_letter_code
_entity_poly.pdbx_strand_id
1 'polypeptide(L)'
;FEHTWPAMSYKLNGTVFVYNPDDKKQAEELNLWYNNFVEKPNLTEKCCLLVASRKNQDEEDSKSDRNLPLSTLFSDIPRIAFNGKMDEIENIKQTFVDYLKKVIAETSRGQEHDERFK
;
A
#
# COMPACT_ATOMS: atom_id res chain seq x y z
N PHE A 1 -6.16 4.28 -19.18
CA PHE A 1 -5.08 4.40 -18.19
C PHE A 1 -4.43 3.05 -17.87
N GLU A 2 -5.15 1.93 -17.97
CA GLU A 2 -4.62 0.59 -17.68
C GLU A 2 -3.52 0.10 -18.64
N HIS A 3 -3.45 0.64 -19.87
CA HIS A 3 -2.42 0.28 -20.85
C HIS A 3 -0.98 0.56 -20.40
N THR A 4 -0.77 1.44 -19.41
CA THR A 4 0.56 1.74 -18.87
C THR A 4 0.92 0.93 -17.63
N TRP A 5 0.00 0.09 -17.12
CA TRP A 5 0.24 -0.74 -15.94
C TRP A 5 1.43 -1.69 -16.11
N PRO A 6 1.63 -2.37 -17.26
CA PRO A 6 2.81 -3.20 -17.46
C PRO A 6 4.11 -2.42 -17.25
N ALA A 7 4.18 -1.19 -17.78
CA ALA A 7 5.35 -0.33 -17.61
C ALA A 7 5.54 0.10 -16.15
N MET A 8 4.47 0.40 -15.42
CA MET A 8 4.53 0.76 -14.00
C MET A 8 4.90 -0.44 -13.10
N SER A 9 4.47 -1.65 -13.46
CA SER A 9 4.77 -2.88 -12.71
C SER A 9 6.16 -3.46 -13.01
N TYR A 10 6.85 -2.95 -14.04
CA TYR A 10 8.14 -3.48 -14.46
C TYR A 10 9.21 -3.23 -13.39
N LYS A 11 9.79 -4.32 -12.87
CA LYS A 11 10.82 -4.30 -11.81
C LYS A 11 10.39 -3.52 -10.57
N LEU A 12 9.10 -3.57 -10.25
CA LEU A 12 8.56 -3.00 -9.03
C LEU A 12 9.12 -3.77 -7.81
N ASN A 13 9.56 -3.06 -6.77
CA ASN A 13 10.03 -3.67 -5.52
C ASN A 13 9.01 -3.56 -4.37
N GLY A 14 8.04 -2.66 -4.48
CA GLY A 14 7.00 -2.46 -3.48
C GLY A 14 5.88 -1.55 -3.98
N THR A 15 4.73 -1.62 -3.32
CA THR A 15 3.54 -0.83 -3.66
C THR A 15 3.00 -0.10 -2.43
N VAL A 16 2.66 1.18 -2.61
CA VAL A 16 1.86 1.94 -1.64
C VAL A 16 0.49 2.17 -2.26
N PHE A 17 -0.56 1.61 -1.65
CA PHE A 17 -1.93 1.88 -2.06
C PHE A 17 -2.50 3.03 -1.24
N VAL A 18 -3.08 4.02 -1.90
CA VAL A 18 -3.77 5.14 -1.27
C VAL A 18 -5.24 5.07 -1.66
N TYR A 19 -6.13 5.10 -0.69
CA TYR A 19 -7.57 5.03 -0.91
C TYR A 19 -8.35 5.88 0.10
N ASN A 20 -9.54 6.30 -0.28
CA ASN A 20 -10.51 6.87 0.65
C ASN A 20 -11.26 5.74 1.38
N PRO A 21 -11.15 5.62 2.72
CA PRO A 21 -11.78 4.54 3.48
C PRO A 21 -13.32 4.59 3.48
N ASP A 22 -13.90 5.71 3.05
CA ASP A 22 -15.35 5.91 3.00
C ASP A 22 -15.91 5.71 1.56
N ASP A 23 -15.03 5.45 0.58
CA ASP A 23 -15.40 5.26 -0.83
C ASP A 23 -15.38 3.77 -1.20
N LYS A 24 -16.58 3.19 -1.35
CA LYS A 24 -16.75 1.77 -1.71
C LYS A 24 -16.12 1.42 -3.06
N LYS A 25 -16.16 2.33 -4.03
CA LYS A 25 -15.61 2.07 -5.36
C LYS A 25 -14.09 1.96 -5.29
N GLN A 26 -13.44 2.84 -4.53
CA GLN A 26 -11.99 2.74 -4.31
C GLN A 26 -11.62 1.47 -3.55
N ALA A 27 -12.41 1.07 -2.55
CA ALA A 27 -12.20 -0.20 -1.85
C ALA A 27 -12.29 -1.43 -2.78
N GLU A 28 -13.19 -1.40 -3.76
CA GLU A 28 -13.30 -2.45 -4.78
C GLU A 28 -12.13 -2.42 -5.78
N GLU A 29 -11.72 -1.23 -6.23
CA GLU A 29 -10.59 -1.02 -7.15
C GLU A 29 -9.25 -1.48 -6.56
N LEU A 30 -9.09 -1.43 -5.23
CA LEU A 30 -7.88 -1.94 -4.55
C LEU A 30 -7.58 -3.40 -4.90
N ASN A 31 -8.59 -4.26 -5.04
CA ASN A 31 -8.38 -5.66 -5.42
C ASN A 31 -7.78 -5.79 -6.82
N LEU A 32 -8.27 -4.96 -7.75
CA LEU A 32 -7.74 -4.92 -9.12
C LEU A 32 -6.28 -4.45 -9.10
N TRP A 33 -5.96 -3.42 -8.32
CA TRP A 33 -4.58 -2.93 -8.20
C TRP A 33 -3.68 -3.97 -7.53
N TYR A 34 -4.15 -4.67 -6.49
CA TYR A 34 -3.40 -5.74 -5.83
C TYR A 34 -3.00 -6.83 -6.82
N ASN A 35 -3.94 -7.33 -7.61
CA ASN A 35 -3.65 -8.38 -8.58
C ASN A 35 -2.60 -7.93 -9.63
N ASN A 36 -2.62 -6.66 -10.04
CA ASN A 36 -1.73 -6.15 -11.09
C ASN A 36 -0.36 -5.72 -10.59
N PHE A 37 -0.26 -5.20 -9.37
CA PHE A 37 0.97 -4.63 -8.81
C PHE A 37 1.61 -5.48 -7.72
N VAL A 38 0.92 -6.51 -7.20
CA VAL A 38 1.44 -7.41 -6.17
C VAL A 38 1.48 -8.84 -6.66
N GLU A 39 0.34 -9.43 -7.04
CA GLU A 39 0.31 -10.84 -7.45
C GLU A 39 1.06 -11.09 -8.76
N LYS A 40 0.71 -10.38 -9.85
CA LYS A 40 1.37 -10.58 -11.16
C LYS A 40 2.89 -10.36 -11.10
N PRO A 41 3.42 -9.34 -10.40
CA PRO A 41 4.87 -9.17 -10.23
C PRO A 41 5.51 -10.08 -9.18
N ASN A 42 4.73 -10.92 -8.49
CA ASN A 42 5.16 -11.78 -7.37
C ASN A 42 5.78 -11.01 -6.19
N LEU A 43 5.21 -9.87 -5.83
CA LEU A 43 5.55 -9.20 -4.58
C LEU A 43 4.81 -9.82 -3.41
N THR A 44 5.37 -9.65 -2.21
CA THR A 44 4.76 -10.08 -0.95
C THR A 44 4.06 -8.91 -0.26
N GLU A 45 3.17 -9.23 0.67
CA GLU A 45 2.43 -8.27 1.51
C GLU A 45 3.39 -7.39 2.32
N LYS A 46 4.59 -7.89 2.63
CA LYS A 46 5.65 -7.14 3.32
C LYS A 46 6.20 -5.97 2.49
N CYS A 47 6.08 -6.06 1.17
CA CYS A 47 6.43 -5.01 0.23
C CYS A 47 5.24 -4.10 -0.09
N CYS A 48 4.18 -4.15 0.71
CA CYS A 48 2.98 -3.34 0.55
C CYS A 48 2.75 -2.39 1.75
N LEU A 49 2.11 -1.26 1.49
CA LEU A 49 1.62 -0.32 2.50
C LEU A 49 0.24 0.21 2.10
N LEU A 50 -0.70 0.27 3.03
CA LEU A 50 -2.00 0.91 2.84
C LEU A 50 -2.05 2.29 3.51
N VAL A 51 -2.47 3.30 2.77
CA VAL A 51 -2.71 4.66 3.26
C VAL A 51 -4.18 5.00 3.07
N ALA A 52 -4.91 5.13 4.17
CA ALA A 52 -6.28 5.61 4.18
C ALA A 52 -6.28 7.15 4.24
N SER A 53 -6.80 7.81 3.20
CA SER A 53 -6.83 9.26 3.06
C SER A 53 -8.22 9.76 2.70
N ARG A 54 -8.87 10.47 3.62
CA ARG A 54 -10.21 11.02 3.44
C ARG A 54 -10.12 12.39 2.77
N LYS A 55 -10.98 12.59 1.78
CA LYS A 55 -10.93 13.81 0.94
C LYS A 55 -11.44 15.07 1.66
N ASN A 56 -12.27 14.96 2.70
CA ASN A 56 -12.98 16.09 3.31
C ASN A 56 -13.20 15.91 4.84
N GLN A 57 -12.16 16.00 5.67
CA GLN A 57 -12.37 16.14 7.12
C GLN A 57 -12.38 17.61 7.50
N ASP A 58 -13.55 18.24 7.43
CA ASP A 58 -13.86 19.33 8.37
C ASP A 58 -14.00 18.70 9.76
N GLU A 59 -13.57 19.44 10.79
CA GLU A 59 -13.08 18.94 12.07
C GLU A 59 -14.07 18.10 12.92
N GLU A 60 -15.37 18.06 12.59
CA GLU A 60 -16.42 17.52 13.46
C GLU A 60 -16.79 16.03 13.25
N ASP A 61 -16.53 15.42 12.09
CA ASP A 61 -16.97 14.04 11.78
C ASP A 61 -15.90 12.96 12.06
N SER A 62 -14.85 13.33 12.80
CA SER A 62 -13.70 12.47 13.13
C SER A 62 -13.98 11.32 14.11
N LYS A 63 -15.26 11.06 14.45
CA LYS A 63 -15.66 10.06 15.47
C LYS A 63 -16.14 8.71 14.94
N SER A 64 -16.23 8.51 13.62
CA SER A 64 -16.46 7.16 13.09
C SER A 64 -15.19 6.56 12.53
N ASP A 65 -14.57 5.65 13.28
CA ASP A 65 -13.57 4.67 12.81
C ASP A 65 -14.18 3.65 11.80
N ARG A 66 -15.25 4.02 11.11
CA ARG A 66 -15.97 3.16 10.18
C ARG A 66 -15.27 3.16 8.83
N ASN A 67 -14.14 2.47 8.77
CA ASN A 67 -13.54 2.09 7.49
C ASN A 67 -14.44 1.05 6.82
N LEU A 68 -14.69 1.19 5.53
CA LEU A 68 -15.31 0.12 4.76
C LEU A 68 -14.45 -1.15 4.86
N PRO A 69 -15.07 -2.35 4.94
CA PRO A 69 -14.33 -3.59 4.98
C PRO A 69 -13.57 -3.78 3.66
N LEU A 70 -12.27 -4.04 3.76
CA LEU A 70 -11.46 -4.44 2.62
C LEU A 70 -11.48 -5.96 2.44
N SER A 71 -11.07 -6.42 1.26
CA SER A 71 -10.80 -7.84 1.01
C SER A 71 -9.77 -8.40 1.99
N THR A 72 -9.83 -9.70 2.26
CA THR A 72 -8.87 -10.40 3.11
C THR A 72 -7.43 -10.33 2.60
N LEU A 73 -7.24 -10.03 1.30
CA LEU A 73 -5.95 -9.74 0.68
C LEU A 73 -5.15 -8.64 1.40
N PHE A 74 -5.84 -7.75 2.11
CA PHE A 74 -5.23 -6.61 2.80
C PHE A 74 -5.04 -6.83 4.31
N SER A 75 -5.38 -8.01 4.84
CA SER A 75 -5.40 -8.26 6.29
C SER A 75 -4.01 -8.14 6.93
N ASP A 76 -2.97 -8.56 6.20
CA ASP A 76 -1.58 -8.57 6.67
C ASP A 76 -0.77 -7.35 6.21
N ILE A 77 -1.39 -6.44 5.45
CA ILE A 77 -0.73 -5.22 4.96
C ILE A 77 -0.88 -4.11 6.01
N PRO A 78 0.24 -3.49 6.47
CA PRO A 78 0.18 -2.36 7.39
C PRO A 78 -0.69 -1.22 6.82
N ARG A 79 -1.60 -0.70 7.65
CA ARG A 79 -2.49 0.41 7.29
C ARG A 79 -2.26 1.62 8.19
N ILE A 80 -2.17 2.80 7.59
CA ILE A 80 -2.08 4.09 8.27
C ILE A 80 -3.12 5.07 7.75
N ALA A 81 -3.59 5.97 8.62
CA ALA A 81 -4.42 7.09 8.22
C ALA A 81 -3.52 8.31 7.95
N PHE A 82 -3.76 9.02 6.83
CA PHE A 82 -3.07 10.26 6.52
C PHE A 82 -3.98 11.19 5.72
N ASN A 83 -4.35 12.32 6.33
CA ASN A 83 -5.20 13.35 5.76
C ASN A 83 -4.44 14.67 5.57
N GLY A 84 -3.11 14.65 5.68
CA GLY A 84 -2.26 15.82 5.47
C GLY A 84 -2.14 16.74 6.68
N LYS A 85 -2.57 16.31 7.88
CA LYS A 85 -2.44 17.12 9.09
C LYS A 85 -1.01 17.11 9.61
N MET A 86 -0.56 18.23 10.19
CA MET A 86 0.84 18.42 10.56
C MET A 86 1.33 17.45 11.65
N ASP A 87 0.43 17.08 12.57
CA ASP A 87 0.65 16.09 13.62
C ASP A 87 0.75 14.65 13.08
N GLU A 88 0.20 14.36 11.89
CA GLU A 88 0.32 13.05 11.24
C GLU A 88 1.67 12.88 10.49
N ILE A 89 2.36 13.99 10.17
CA ILE A 89 3.56 14.01 9.30
C ILE A 89 4.70 13.15 9.86
N GLU A 90 4.94 13.19 11.17
CA GLU A 90 6.05 12.43 11.73
C GLU A 90 5.76 10.92 11.72
N ASN A 91 4.51 10.54 11.97
CA ASN A 91 4.08 9.15 11.93
C ASN A 91 4.13 8.54 10.52
N ILE A 92 3.68 9.29 9.49
CA ILE A 92 3.78 8.84 8.09
C ILE A 92 5.24 8.69 7.66
N LYS A 93 6.13 9.62 8.06
CA LYS A 93 7.56 9.52 7.76
C LYS A 93 8.18 8.27 8.36
N GLN A 94 7.98 8.05 9.67
CA GLN A 94 8.51 6.89 10.37
C GLN A 94 7.99 5.58 9.75
N THR A 95 6.68 5.51 9.50
CA THR A 95 6.07 4.33 8.87
C THR A 95 6.63 4.07 7.48
N PHE A 96 6.81 5.11 6.67
CA PHE A 96 7.36 4.98 5.33
C PHE A 96 8.83 4.54 5.35
N VAL A 97 9.63 5.04 6.29
CA VAL A 97 11.01 4.58 6.51
C VAL A 97 11.05 3.10 6.87
N ASP A 98 10.17 2.64 7.76
CA ASP A 98 10.14 1.23 8.16
C ASP A 98 9.61 0.32 7.05
N TYR A 99 8.67 0.80 6.24
CA TYR A 99 8.26 0.15 4.98
C TYR A 99 9.44 -0.02 4.01
N LEU A 100 10.23 1.04 3.76
CA LEU A 100 11.39 0.96 2.88
C LEU A 100 12.43 -0.05 3.36
N LYS A 101 12.70 -0.10 4.68
CA LYS A 101 13.60 -1.12 5.26
C LYS A 101 13.12 -2.54 4.95
N LYS A 102 11.81 -2.81 5.04
CA LYS A 102 11.22 -4.12 4.72
C LYS A 102 11.37 -4.45 3.23
N VAL A 103 11.05 -3.51 2.34
CA VAL A 103 11.20 -3.68 0.89
C VAL A 103 12.64 -4.00 0.50
N ILE A 104 13.61 -3.28 1.06
CA ILE A 104 15.03 -3.52 0.83
C ILE A 104 15.41 -4.94 1.30
N ALA A 105 15.01 -5.31 2.52
CA ALA A 105 15.32 -6.63 3.08
C ALA A 105 14.75 -7.78 2.23
N GLU A 106 13.51 -7.68 1.75
CA GLU A 106 12.90 -8.70 0.90
C GLU A 106 13.54 -8.75 -0.50
N THR A 107 13.90 -7.59 -1.07
CA THR A 107 14.57 -7.52 -2.37
C THR A 107 15.97 -8.16 -2.31
N SER A 108 16.75 -7.88 -1.27
CA SER A 108 18.09 -8.48 -1.10
C SER A 108 18.03 -10.01 -0.97
N ARG A 109 17.03 -10.55 -0.25
CA ARG A 109 16.82 -12.00 -0.14
C ARG A 109 16.52 -12.66 -1.50
N GLY A 110 15.75 -11.99 -2.34
CA GLY A 110 15.46 -12.47 -3.70
C GLY A 110 16.70 -12.52 -4.60
N GLN A 111 17.59 -11.53 -4.48
CA GLN A 111 18.83 -11.48 -5.25
C GLN A 111 19.81 -12.59 -4.83
N GLU A 112 20.01 -12.78 -3.53
CA GLU A 112 20.86 -13.87 -3.01
C GLU A 112 20.35 -15.26 -3.43
N HIS A 113 19.03 -15.43 -3.52
CA HIS A 113 18.42 -16.65 -4.02
C HIS A 113 18.71 -16.84 -5.52
N ASP A 114 18.45 -15.83 -6.36
CA ASP A 114 18.65 -15.90 -7.82
C ASP A 114 20.13 -16.12 -8.22
N GLU A 115 21.09 -15.61 -7.44
CA GLU A 115 22.53 -15.81 -7.67
C GLU A 115 23.02 -17.22 -7.31
N ARG A 116 22.37 -17.92 -6.37
CA ARG A 116 22.75 -19.29 -5.97
C ARG A 116 22.29 -20.37 -6.94
N PHE A 117 21.35 -20.05 -7.82
CA PHE A 117 20.80 -20.98 -8.82
C PHE A 117 21.17 -20.61 -10.26
N LYS A 118 22.15 -19.71 -10.43
CA LYS A 118 22.86 -19.45 -11.70
C LYS A 118 24.18 -20.22 -11.75
#